data_AF-A0A2D6Q5K6-F1
#
_entry.id   AF-A0A2D6Q5K6-F1
#
_cell.length_a   1.000
_cell.length_b   1.000
_cell.length_c   1.000
_cell.angle_alpha   90.00
_cell.angle_beta   90.00
_cell.angle_gamma   90.00
#
_symmetry.space_group_name_H-M   'P 1'
#
loop_
_entity.id
_entity.type
_entity.pdbx_description
1 polymer ?
#
loop_
_entity_poly.entity_id
_entity_poly.type
_entity_poly.pdbx_seq_one_letter_code
_entity_poly.pdbx_strand_id
1 'polypeptide(L)'
;MPEDIFKVIFSTEQQEVVAKLLLQHIAQNGGEIGKTEMSLFATNLHDGKIVSKEEGRGPLQSEVRVSYNRRQFYDRILTPMKSLGIIDYDMYSKTYKLSDRFNKVMIKVGLMWLRELDKLKKENQ
;
A
#
# COMPACT_ATOMS: atom_id res chain seq x y z
N MET A 1 -5.93 8.18 -16.80
CA MET A 1 -5.12 7.89 -15.60
C MET A 1 -5.79 6.73 -14.88
N PRO A 2 -5.05 5.81 -14.24
CA PRO A 2 -5.68 4.76 -13.44
C PRO A 2 -6.55 5.40 -12.34
N GLU A 3 -7.79 4.94 -12.17
CA GLU A 3 -8.68 5.45 -11.10
C GLU A 3 -8.20 5.00 -9.70
N ASP A 4 -7.35 3.99 -9.65
CA ASP A 4 -6.83 3.39 -8.44
C ASP A 4 -5.33 3.70 -8.25
N ILE A 5 -4.98 4.28 -7.11
CA ILE A 5 -3.60 4.61 -6.74
C ILE A 5 -2.69 3.37 -6.67
N PHE A 6 -3.24 2.20 -6.32
CA PHE A 6 -2.43 0.98 -6.22
C PHE A 6 -1.90 0.53 -7.58
N LYS A 7 -2.63 0.80 -8.67
CA LYS A 7 -2.17 0.56 -10.06
C LYS A 7 -1.02 1.46 -10.48
N VAL A 8 -0.84 2.59 -9.79
CA VAL A 8 0.28 3.51 -10.05
C VAL A 8 1.50 3.12 -9.22
N ILE A 9 1.27 2.66 -7.98
CA ILE A 9 2.34 2.30 -7.04
C ILE A 9 2.94 0.92 -7.35
N PHE A 10 2.10 -0.04 -7.73
CA PHE A 10 2.50 -1.42 -7.97
C PHE A 10 2.42 -1.77 -9.44
N SER A 11 3.30 -2.67 -9.88
CA SER A 11 3.44 -3.03 -11.30
C SER A 11 2.60 -4.23 -11.71
N THR A 12 1.96 -4.91 -10.76
CA THR A 12 1.22 -6.16 -11.02
C THR A 12 -0.08 -6.19 -10.22
N GLU A 13 -1.13 -6.76 -10.83
CA GLU A 13 -2.45 -6.88 -10.20
C GLU A 13 -2.40 -7.65 -8.87
N GLN A 14 -1.57 -8.70 -8.78
CA GLN A 14 -1.40 -9.46 -7.54
C GLN A 14 -0.84 -8.59 -6.40
N GLN A 15 0.11 -7.69 -6.69
CA GLN A 15 0.63 -6.76 -5.69
C GLN A 15 -0.41 -5.75 -5.24
N GLU A 16 -1.22 -5.25 -6.17
CA GLU A 16 -2.34 -4.35 -5.87
C GLU A 16 -3.33 -5.00 -4.91
N VAL A 17 -3.76 -6.24 -5.22
CA VAL A 17 -4.69 -7.01 -4.39
C VAL A 17 -4.11 -7.24 -2.99
N VAL A 18 -2.84 -7.66 -2.90
CA VAL A 18 -2.18 -7.91 -1.61
C VAL A 18 -2.04 -6.61 -0.80
N ALA A 19 -1.69 -5.50 -1.43
CA ALA A 19 -1.58 -4.20 -0.76
C ALA A 19 -2.93 -3.74 -0.22
N LYS A 20 -4.01 -3.87 -0.99
CA LYS A 20 -5.38 -3.57 -0.54
C LYS A 20 -5.79 -4.44 0.64
N LEU A 21 -5.52 -5.75 0.58
CA LEU A 21 -5.81 -6.68 1.67
C LEU A 21 -5.06 -6.31 2.96
N LEU A 22 -3.80 -5.90 2.83
CA LEU A 22 -3.03 -5.42 3.98
C LEU A 22 -3.67 -4.18 4.61
N LEU A 23 -4.05 -3.18 3.81
CA LEU A 23 -4.68 -1.97 4.31
C LEU A 23 -6.02 -2.23 4.97
N GLN A 24 -6.85 -3.09 4.36
CA GLN A 24 -8.12 -3.53 4.94
C GLN A 24 -7.90 -4.24 6.27
N HIS A 25 -6.91 -5.12 6.35
CA HIS A 25 -6.57 -5.82 7.59
C HIS A 25 -6.15 -4.83 8.69
N ILE A 26 -5.29 -3.87 8.38
CA ILE A 26 -4.88 -2.84 9.36
C ILE A 26 -6.09 -1.98 9.78
N ALA A 27 -6.94 -1.58 8.83
CA ALA A 27 -8.14 -0.79 9.10
C ALA A 27 -9.15 -1.53 10.00
N GLN A 28 -9.37 -2.83 9.76
CA GLN A 28 -10.25 -3.67 10.57
C GLN A 28 -9.74 -3.84 12.01
N ASN A 29 -8.43 -3.73 12.24
CA ASN A 29 -7.82 -3.75 13.57
C ASN A 29 -7.70 -2.34 14.20
N GLY A 30 -8.55 -1.39 13.80
CA GLY A 30 -8.56 -0.04 14.36
C GLY A 30 -7.50 0.90 13.76
N GLY A 31 -6.93 0.54 12.61
CA GLY A 31 -5.94 1.34 11.89
C GLY A 31 -4.49 1.13 12.33
N GLU A 32 -4.25 0.19 13.25
CA GLU A 32 -2.93 -0.14 13.79
C GLU A 32 -2.80 -1.63 14.10
N ILE A 33 -1.66 -2.25 13.79
CA ILE A 33 -1.37 -3.66 14.11
C ILE A 33 0.04 -3.85 14.65
N GLY A 34 0.24 -4.85 15.49
CA GLY A 34 1.54 -5.22 16.03
C GLY A 34 2.41 -6.01 15.05
N LYS A 35 3.70 -6.16 15.37
CA LYS A 35 4.63 -7.03 14.63
C LYS A 35 4.16 -8.48 14.52
N THR A 36 3.55 -9.01 15.57
CA THR A 36 3.03 -10.39 15.60
C THR A 36 1.89 -10.58 14.61
N GLU A 37 0.93 -9.64 14.59
CA GLU A 37 -0.21 -9.66 13.66
C GLU A 37 0.25 -9.51 12.22
N MET A 38 1.19 -8.61 11.95
CA MET A 38 1.82 -8.47 10.63
C MET A 38 2.49 -9.78 10.17
N SER A 39 3.20 -10.47 11.07
CA SER A 39 3.83 -11.75 10.78
C SER A 39 2.80 -12.85 10.51
N LEU A 40 1.69 -12.86 11.26
CA LEU A 40 0.59 -13.79 11.06
C LEU A 40 -0.11 -13.55 9.72
N PHE A 41 -0.37 -12.29 9.37
CA PHE A 41 -0.90 -11.89 8.06
C PHE A 41 0.00 -12.39 6.93
N ALA A 42 1.30 -12.11 6.98
CA ALA A 42 2.26 -12.55 5.97
C ALA A 42 2.36 -14.07 5.86
N THR A 43 2.15 -14.79 6.97
CA THR A 43 2.09 -16.26 7.00
C THR A 43 0.82 -16.78 6.34
N ASN A 44 -0.34 -16.24 6.71
CA ASN A 44 -1.63 -16.63 6.13
C ASN A 44 -1.68 -16.35 4.63
N LEU A 45 -1.08 -15.25 4.20
CA LEU A 45 -0.95 -14.91 2.79
C LEU A 45 -0.01 -15.88 2.05
N HIS A 46 1.11 -16.28 2.67
CA HIS A 46 1.99 -17.29 2.09
C HIS A 46 1.29 -18.63 1.89
N ASP A 47 0.54 -19.06 2.90
CA ASP A 47 -0.19 -20.32 2.90
C ASP A 47 -1.44 -20.28 2.00
N GLY A 48 -1.80 -19.13 1.41
CA GLY A 48 -2.98 -18.99 0.55
C GLY A 48 -4.31 -19.07 1.30
N LYS A 49 -4.30 -18.80 2.63
CA LYS A 49 -5.48 -18.85 3.49
C LYS A 49 -6.35 -17.59 3.41
N ILE A 50 -5.82 -16.52 2.82
CA ILE A 50 -6.56 -15.27 2.66
C ILE A 50 -7.41 -15.36 1.39
N VAL A 51 -8.72 -15.16 1.57
CA VAL A 51 -9.69 -15.14 0.48
C VAL A 51 -10.00 -13.69 0.15
N SER A 52 -9.88 -13.33 -1.13
CA SER A 52 -10.37 -12.06 -1.63
C SER A 52 -11.69 -12.29 -2.38
N LYS A 53 -12.67 -11.43 -2.11
CA LYS A 53 -13.90 -11.37 -2.90
C LYS A 53 -13.67 -10.33 -3.99
N GLU A 54 -13.69 -10.76 -5.24
CA GLU A 54 -13.70 -9.81 -6.35
C GLU A 54 -15.10 -9.19 -6.45
N GLU A 55 -15.18 -7.86 -6.34
CA GLU A 55 -16.39 -7.12 -6.67
C GLU A 55 -16.50 -7.02 -8.20
N GLY A 56 -17.27 -7.94 -8.78
CA GLY A 56 -17.78 -7.80 -10.13
C GLY A 56 -17.51 -8.99 -11.03
N ARG A 57 -18.47 -9.93 -11.08
CA ARG A 57 -19.00 -10.61 -12.29
C ARG A 57 -19.99 -11.72 -11.89
N GLY A 58 -21.27 -11.36 -11.76
CA GLY A 58 -22.40 -12.30 -11.73
C GLY A 58 -22.81 -12.86 -10.35
N PRO A 59 -23.93 -13.60 -10.28
CA PRO A 59 -24.52 -14.12 -9.04
C PRO A 59 -23.70 -15.23 -8.34
N LEU A 60 -22.59 -15.68 -8.91
CA LEU A 60 -21.58 -16.48 -8.23
C LEU A 60 -20.38 -15.58 -7.88
N GLN A 61 -20.30 -15.13 -6.63
CA GLN A 61 -19.06 -14.57 -6.11
C GLN A 61 -18.02 -15.70 -6.04
N SER A 62 -17.03 -15.70 -6.93
CA SER A 62 -15.90 -16.60 -6.82
C SER A 62 -14.93 -16.09 -5.76
N GLU A 63 -14.86 -16.80 -4.65
CA GLU A 63 -13.83 -16.62 -3.64
C GLU A 63 -12.47 -17.01 -4.23
N VAL A 64 -11.59 -16.04 -4.46
CA VAL A 64 -10.25 -16.29 -4.98
C VAL A 64 -9.29 -16.40 -3.81
N ARG A 65 -8.62 -17.56 -3.67
CA ARG A 65 -7.53 -17.73 -2.71
C ARG A 65 -6.32 -16.95 -3.19
N VAL A 66 -5.89 -15.98 -2.40
CA VAL A 66 -4.69 -15.18 -2.69
C VAL A 66 -3.52 -15.79 -1.92
N SER A 67 -2.58 -16.39 -2.66
CA SER A 67 -1.26 -16.76 -2.13
C SER A 67 -0.22 -15.76 -2.59
N TYR A 68 0.69 -15.36 -1.69
CA TYR A 68 1.82 -14.49 -2.01
C TYR A 68 3.03 -14.84 -1.17
N ASN A 69 4.22 -14.87 -1.77
CA ASN A 69 5.43 -15.27 -1.07
C ASN A 69 5.76 -14.31 0.10
N ARG A 70 6.09 -14.87 1.29
CA ARG A 70 6.36 -14.07 2.50
C ARG A 70 7.51 -13.07 2.31
N ARG A 71 8.60 -13.46 1.66
CA ARG A 71 9.74 -12.55 1.41
C ARG A 71 9.34 -11.44 0.44
N GLN A 72 8.64 -11.81 -0.63
CA GLN A 72 8.12 -10.83 -1.59
C GLN A 72 7.12 -9.87 -0.94
N PHE A 73 6.33 -10.31 0.03
CA PHE A 73 5.42 -9.43 0.78
C PHE A 73 6.20 -8.33 1.50
N TYR A 74 7.23 -8.67 2.26
CA TYR A 74 8.04 -7.68 2.97
C TYR A 74 8.79 -6.76 1.99
N ASP A 75 9.42 -7.32 0.96
CA ASP A 75 10.29 -6.58 0.06
C ASP A 75 9.51 -5.71 -0.94
N ARG A 76 8.37 -6.20 -1.44
CA ARG A 76 7.64 -5.58 -2.57
C ARG A 76 6.32 -4.94 -2.19
N ILE A 77 5.79 -5.21 -0.99
CA ILE A 77 4.53 -4.60 -0.53
C ILE A 77 4.81 -3.72 0.68
N LEU A 78 5.21 -4.31 1.80
CA LEU A 78 5.34 -3.59 3.06
C LEU A 78 6.42 -2.50 2.99
N THR A 79 7.59 -2.81 2.42
CA THR A 79 8.71 -1.86 2.33
C THR A 79 8.34 -0.64 1.49
N PRO A 80 7.84 -0.77 0.24
CA PRO A 80 7.37 0.39 -0.52
C PRO A 80 6.29 1.22 0.20
N MET A 81 5.29 0.57 0.79
CA MET A 81 4.23 1.29 1.51
C MET A 81 4.74 2.06 2.72
N LYS A 82 5.75 1.52 3.41
CA LYS A 82 6.44 2.22 4.49
C LYS A 82 7.28 3.39 3.98
N SER A 83 8.10 3.16 2.96
CA SER A 83 8.97 4.18 2.38
C SER A 83 8.17 5.35 1.80
N LEU A 84 7.00 5.09 1.24
CA LEU A 84 6.09 6.12 0.74
C LEU A 84 5.35 6.87 1.86
N GLY A 85 5.31 6.34 3.08
CA GLY A 85 4.54 6.93 4.18
C GLY A 85 3.04 6.67 4.06
N ILE A 86 2.66 5.55 3.43
CA ILE A 86 1.28 5.02 3.44
C ILE A 86 1.05 4.25 4.76
N ILE A 87 2.07 3.53 5.21
CA ILE A 87 2.10 2.85 6.51
C ILE A 87 3.30 3.39 7.30
N ASP A 88 3.07 3.90 8.50
CA ASP A 88 4.14 4.21 9.43
C ASP A 88 4.47 2.99 10.30
N TYR A 89 5.74 2.87 10.69
CA TYR A 89 6.17 1.89 11.69
C TYR A 89 6.79 2.60 12.87
N ASP A 90 6.21 2.40 14.04
CA ASP A 90 6.77 2.90 15.30
C ASP A 90 7.74 1.85 15.85
N MET A 91 9.01 2.25 16.00
CA MET A 91 10.08 1.37 16.47
C MET A 91 9.96 1.04 17.97
N TYR A 92 9.36 1.94 18.76
CA TYR A 92 9.22 1.79 20.22
C TYR A 92 8.07 0.85 20.55
N SER A 93 6.88 1.11 20.02
CA SER A 93 5.72 0.24 20.20
C SER A 93 5.75 -1.01 19.31
N LYS A 94 6.60 -1.01 18.27
CA LYS A 94 6.69 -2.08 17.24
C LYS A 94 5.35 -2.30 16.52
N THR A 95 4.64 -1.22 16.23
CA THR A 95 3.34 -1.23 15.56
C THR A 95 3.40 -0.60 14.17
N TYR A 96 2.52 -1.06 13.29
CA TYR A 96 2.31 -0.56 11.94
C TYR A 96 0.98 0.19 11.91
N LYS A 97 0.95 1.41 11.39
CA LYS A 97 -0.23 2.28 11.39
C LYS A 97 -0.48 2.89 10.03
N LEU A 98 -1.74 3.05 9.65
CA LEU A 98 -2.11 3.82 8.45
C LEU A 98 -1.73 5.29 8.63
N SER A 99 -1.15 5.90 7.59
CA SER A 99 -0.59 7.25 7.66
C SER A 99 -1.07 8.15 6.51
N ASP A 100 -1.12 9.45 6.80
CA ASP A 100 -1.41 10.51 5.83
C ASP A 100 -0.14 11.18 5.28
N ARG A 101 1.05 10.71 5.70
CA ARG A 101 2.35 11.30 5.31
C ARG A 101 2.58 11.28 3.82
N PHE A 102 2.17 10.21 3.13
CA PHE A 102 2.26 10.12 1.67
C PHE A 102 1.62 11.34 0.99
N ASN A 103 0.41 11.72 1.38
CA ASN A 103 -0.29 12.89 0.80
C ASN A 103 0.49 14.20 1.06
N LYS A 104 0.94 14.41 2.30
CA LYS A 104 1.70 15.61 2.69
C LYS A 104 2.99 15.75 1.88
N VAL A 105 3.70 14.64 1.67
CA VAL A 105 4.94 14.64 0.86
C VAL A 105 4.63 14.92 -0.60
N MET A 106 3.60 14.31 -1.18
CA MET A 106 3.22 14.54 -2.58
C MET A 106 2.83 16.00 -2.84
N ILE A 107 2.07 16.63 -1.94
CA ILE A 107 1.73 18.06 -2.05
C ILE A 107 3.02 18.90 -2.02
N LYS A 108 3.92 18.63 -1.07
CA LYS A 108 5.20 19.35 -0.96
C LYS A 108 6.03 19.22 -2.24
N VAL A 109 6.17 18.02 -2.78
CA VAL A 109 6.91 17.74 -4.02
C VAL A 109 6.27 18.48 -5.20
N GLY A 110 4.94 18.44 -5.32
CA GLY A 110 4.21 19.18 -6.36
C GLY A 110 4.46 20.69 -6.30
N LEU A 111 4.39 21.28 -5.10
CA LEU A 111 4.68 22.71 -4.91
C LEU A 111 6.14 23.07 -5.23
N MET A 112 7.09 22.20 -4.88
CA MET A 112 8.50 22.39 -5.21
C MET A 112 8.73 22.36 -6.72
N TRP A 113 8.08 21.45 -7.44
CA TRP A 113 8.18 21.36 -8.88
C TRP A 113 7.60 22.58 -9.61
N LEU A 114 6.45 23.09 -9.16
CA LEU A 114 5.87 24.32 -9.71
C LEU A 114 6.85 25.51 -9.59
N ARG A 115 7.49 25.66 -8.43
CA ARG A 115 8.50 26.70 -8.22
C ARG A 115 9.70 26.54 -9.16
N GLU A 116 10.11 25.31 -9.44
CA GLU A 116 11.23 25.04 -10.34
C GLU A 116 10.88 25.35 -11.80
N LEU A 117 9.67 24.98 -12.24
CA LEU A 117 9.16 25.37 -13.55
C LEU A 117 9.11 26.89 -13.74
N ASP A 118 8.71 27.62 -12.70
CA ASP A 118 8.66 29.09 -12.75
C ASP A 118 10.05 29.73 -12.89
N LYS A 119 11.08 29.15 -12.26
CA LYS A 119 12.47 29.61 -12.44
C LYS A 119 12.94 29.35 -13.86
N LEU A 120 12.77 28.12 -14.36
CA LEU A 120 13.19 27.74 -15.71
C LEU A 120 12.52 28.59 -16.78
N LYS A 121 11.27 29.01 -16.59
CA LYS A 121 10.59 29.92 -17.53
C LYS A 121 11.19 31.32 -17.54
N LYS A 122 11.62 31.84 -16.38
CA LYS A 122 12.20 33.18 -16.26
C LYS A 122 13.64 33.26 -16.78
N GLU A 123 14.39 32.18 -16.73
CA GLU A 123 15.76 32.12 -17.29
C GLU A 123 15.78 31.98 -18.82
N ASN A 124 14.68 31.53 -19.41
CA ASN A 124 14.51 31.38 -20.87
C ASN A 124 13.74 32.54 -21.52
N GLN A 125 13.49 33.63 -20.78
CA GLN A 125 12.89 34.88 -21.26
C GLN A 125 13.91 36.02 -21.14
#